data_AF-A0A2W1GQ22-F1
#
_entry.id   AF-A0A2W1GQ22-F1
#
_cell.length_a   1.000
_cell.length_b   1.000
_cell.length_c   1.000
_cell.angle_alpha   90.00
_cell.angle_beta   90.00
_cell.angle_gamma   90.00
#
_symmetry.space_group_name_H-M   'P 1'
#
loop_
_entity.id
_entity.type
_entity.pdbx_description
1 polymer ?
#
loop_
_entity_poly.entity_id
_entity_poly.type
_entity_poly.pdbx_seq_one_letter_code
_entity_poly.pdbx_strand_id
1 'polypeptide(L)'
;MFGKPLEQVEKDADVDDCWEKVKGPVLEVGNLLRQHGGPFFLGETASYADFILVSMQHCVKRANEDVYEKLMALDYALPQVYQASKQWLEKEN
;
A
#
# COMPACT_ATOMS: atom_id res chain seq x y z
N MET A 1 -19.37 -0.69 -5.84
CA MET A 1 -20.70 -1.23 -6.22
C MET A 1 -20.54 -2.73 -6.40
N PHE A 2 -21.19 -3.55 -5.58
CA PHE A 2 -21.03 -5.01 -5.64
C PHE A 2 -22.09 -5.65 -6.54
N GLY A 3 -21.74 -6.71 -7.28
CA GLY A 3 -22.66 -7.50 -8.10
C GLY A 3 -22.64 -7.24 -9.62
N LYS A 4 -21.80 -6.33 -10.12
CA LYS A 4 -21.60 -6.10 -11.56
C LYS A 4 -20.52 -7.04 -12.15
N PRO A 5 -20.60 -7.41 -13.43
CA PRO A 5 -19.48 -8.05 -14.15
C PRO A 5 -18.24 -7.16 -14.15
N LEU A 6 -17.05 -7.77 -14.12
CA LEU A 6 -15.78 -7.02 -14.06
C LEU A 6 -15.59 -6.07 -15.25
N GLU A 7 -15.99 -6.47 -16.46
CA GLU A 7 -15.88 -5.61 -17.65
C GLU A 7 -16.73 -4.34 -17.53
N GLN A 8 -17.86 -4.43 -16.83
CA GLN A 8 -18.70 -3.26 -16.60
C GLN A 8 -18.12 -2.37 -15.50
N VAL A 9 -17.50 -2.95 -14.48
CA VAL A 9 -16.77 -2.18 -13.45
C VAL A 9 -15.63 -1.39 -14.08
N GLU A 10 -14.88 -2.00 -15.00
CA GLU A 10 -13.80 -1.34 -15.74
C GLU A 10 -14.32 -0.18 -16.60
N LYS A 11 -15.41 -0.38 -17.36
CA LYS A 11 -16.01 0.67 -18.19
C LYS A 11 -16.56 1.85 -17.39
N ASP A 12 -17.13 1.57 -16.23
CA ASP A 12 -17.72 2.57 -15.35
C ASP A 12 -16.67 3.25 -14.44
N ALA A 13 -15.41 2.78 -14.46
CA ALA A 13 -14.37 3.29 -13.58
C ALA A 13 -13.82 4.63 -14.07
N ASP A 14 -13.89 5.64 -13.21
CA ASP A 14 -13.08 6.84 -13.33
C ASP A 14 -11.74 6.62 -12.63
N VAL A 15 -10.74 6.21 -13.41
CA VAL A 15 -9.41 5.83 -12.89
C VAL A 15 -8.72 7.02 -12.22
N ASP A 16 -8.88 8.24 -12.76
CA ASP A 16 -8.22 9.43 -12.22
C ASP A 16 -8.85 9.84 -10.88
N ASP A 17 -10.18 9.82 -10.78
CA ASP A 17 -10.88 10.05 -9.51
C ASP A 17 -10.52 9.00 -8.45
N CYS A 18 -10.32 7.73 -8.85
CA CYS A 18 -9.83 6.70 -7.94
C CYS A 18 -8.43 7.04 -7.38
N TRP A 19 -7.52 7.54 -8.23
CA TRP A 19 -6.19 7.96 -7.78
C TRP A 19 -6.24 9.19 -6.88
N GLU A 20 -7.07 10.19 -7.18
CA GLU A 20 -7.23 11.35 -6.29
C GLU A 20 -7.73 10.95 -4.90
N LYS A 21 -8.69 10.03 -4.83
CA LYS A 21 -9.23 9.51 -3.56
C LYS A 21 -8.20 8.74 -2.75
N VAL A 22 -7.25 8.06 -3.39
CA VAL A 22 -6.19 7.29 -2.71
C VAL A 22 -5.12 8.19 -2.10
N LYS A 23 -4.84 9.37 -2.68
CA LYS A 23 -3.76 10.25 -2.20
C LYS A 23 -3.93 10.66 -0.74
N GLY A 24 -5.13 11.08 -0.33
CA GLY A 24 -5.40 11.54 1.03
C GLY A 24 -5.05 10.48 2.09
N PRO A 25 -5.67 9.29 2.03
CA PRO A 25 -5.35 8.18 2.93
C PRO A 25 -3.87 7.75 2.90
N VAL A 26 -3.23 7.75 1.73
CA VAL A 26 -1.81 7.39 1.62
C VAL A 26 -0.90 8.39 2.34
N LEU A 27 -1.19 9.70 2.20
CA LEU A 27 -0.44 10.73 2.91
C LEU A 27 -0.67 10.66 4.43
N GLU A 28 -1.88 10.32 4.87
CA GLU A 28 -2.18 10.07 6.29
C GLU A 28 -1.37 8.88 6.83
N VAL A 29 -1.33 7.76 6.10
CA VAL A 29 -0.49 6.61 6.44
C VAL A 29 0.99 6.99 6.50
N GLY A 30 1.49 7.74 5.52
CA GLY A 30 2.87 8.22 5.52
C GLY A 30 3.20 9.08 6.74
N ASN A 31 2.28 9.96 7.16
CA ASN A 31 2.45 10.78 8.35
C ASN A 31 2.46 9.95 9.63
N LEU A 32 1.59 8.94 9.73
CA LEU A 32 1.56 8.01 10.87
C LEU A 32 2.87 7.19 10.96
N LEU A 33 3.40 6.70 9.84
CA LEU A 33 4.69 6.00 9.80
C LEU A 33 5.85 6.88 10.30
N ARG A 34 5.79 8.19 10.04
CA ARG A 34 6.82 9.14 10.47
C ARG A 34 6.68 9.60 11.92
N GLN A 35 5.57 9.31 12.60
CA GLN A 35 5.26 9.87 13.91
C GLN A 35 6.25 9.45 15.01
N HIS A 36 6.74 8.21 14.97
CA HIS A 36 7.54 7.62 16.04
C HIS A 36 9.04 7.47 15.70
N GLY A 37 9.43 7.78 14.46
CA GLY A 37 10.80 7.64 13.96
C GLY A 37 11.23 6.19 13.75
N GLY A 38 11.82 5.87 12.59
CA GLY A 38 12.02 4.49 12.14
C GLY A 38 11.03 4.11 11.03
N PRO A 39 11.10 2.88 10.49
CA PRO A 39 10.34 2.50 9.30
C PRO A 39 8.90 2.02 9.59
N PHE A 40 8.55 1.75 10.85
CA PHE A 40 7.26 1.16 11.25
C PHE A 40 6.36 2.15 12.00
N PHE A 41 5.08 1.83 12.14
CA PHE A 41 4.13 2.65 12.91
C PHE A 41 4.54 2.86 14.38
N LEU A 42 5.24 1.89 15.00
CA LEU A 42 5.79 2.03 16.35
C LEU A 42 7.29 2.37 16.34
N GLY A 43 7.76 2.94 15.25
CA GLY A 43 9.13 3.35 15.04
C GLY A 43 10.04 2.23 14.57
N GLU A 44 10.95 1.76 15.42
CA GLU A 44 11.86 0.65 15.10
C GLU A 44 11.25 -0.74 15.31
N THR A 45 10.09 -0.82 15.96
CA THR A 45 9.42 -2.09 16.26
C THR A 45 8.25 -2.32 15.31
N ALA A 46 8.29 -3.44 14.58
CA ALA A 46 7.17 -3.86 13.75
C ALA A 46 5.94 -4.19 14.60
N SER A 47 4.77 -3.76 14.11
CA SER A 47 3.47 -3.98 14.74
C SER A 47 2.53 -4.71 13.78
N TYR A 48 1.38 -5.12 14.30
CA TYR A 48 0.35 -5.75 13.48
C TYR A 48 -0.19 -4.82 12.37
N ALA A 49 -0.20 -3.50 12.62
CA ALA A 49 -0.61 -2.53 11.61
C ALA A 49 0.35 -2.52 10.41
N ASP A 50 1.66 -2.70 10.65
CA ASP A 50 2.66 -2.80 9.59
C ASP A 50 2.40 -4.03 8.73
N PHE A 51 2.04 -5.17 9.32
CA PHE A 51 1.71 -6.38 8.56
C PHE A 51 0.44 -6.23 7.71
N ILE A 52 -0.59 -5.54 8.19
CA ILE A 52 -1.77 -5.23 7.37
C ILE A 52 -1.36 -4.37 6.17
N LEU A 53 -0.61 -3.29 6.41
CA LEU A 53 -0.18 -2.38 5.36
C LEU A 53 0.72 -3.09 4.33
N VAL A 54 1.73 -3.82 4.78
CA VAL A 54 2.70 -4.48 3.92
C VAL A 54 2.08 -5.67 3.17
N SER A 55 1.16 -6.42 3.78
CA SER A 55 0.43 -7.48 3.07
C SER A 55 -0.45 -6.92 1.96
N MET A 56 -1.12 -5.78 2.19
CA MET A 56 -1.86 -5.06 1.16
C MET A 56 -0.93 -4.61 0.03
N GLN A 57 0.21 -4.00 0.35
CA GLN A 57 1.22 -3.60 -0.64
C GLN A 57 1.74 -4.79 -1.45
N HIS A 58 2.04 -5.91 -0.78
CA HIS A 58 2.50 -7.12 -1.43
C HIS A 58 1.42 -7.73 -2.33
N CYS A 59 0.16 -7.70 -1.92
CA CYS A 59 -0.99 -8.11 -2.73
C CYS A 59 -1.10 -7.27 -4.02
N VAL A 60 -1.02 -5.94 -3.90
CA VAL A 60 -1.03 -5.03 -5.06
C VAL A 60 0.15 -5.32 -5.99
N LYS A 61 1.37 -5.46 -5.44
CA LYS A 61 2.56 -5.81 -6.22
C LYS A 61 2.39 -7.10 -7.01
N ARG A 62 1.80 -8.13 -6.39
CA ARG A 62 1.56 -9.43 -7.02
C ARG A 62 0.45 -9.37 -8.07
N ALA A 63 -0.51 -8.46 -7.93
CA ALA A 63 -1.61 -8.30 -8.87
C ALA A 63 -1.23 -7.47 -10.10
N ASN A 64 -0.54 -6.35 -9.90
CA ASN A 64 -0.10 -5.45 -10.96
C ASN A 64 1.09 -4.59 -10.49
N GLU A 65 2.23 -4.74 -11.16
CA GLU A 65 3.48 -4.05 -10.77
C GLU A 65 3.43 -2.54 -11.07
N ASP A 66 2.86 -2.11 -12.19
CA ASP A 66 2.74 -0.68 -12.56
C ASP A 66 1.86 0.09 -11.55
N VAL A 67 0.76 -0.52 -11.11
CA VAL A 67 -0.12 0.07 -10.08
C VAL A 67 0.62 0.15 -8.75
N TYR A 68 1.42 -0.86 -8.40
CA TYR A 68 2.23 -0.85 -7.20
C TYR A 68 3.27 0.27 -7.24
N GLU A 69 4.00 0.43 -8.34
CA GLU A 69 5.00 1.49 -8.50
C GLU A 69 4.36 2.88 -8.36
N LYS A 70 3.21 3.09 -9.00
CA LYS A 70 2.46 4.35 -8.90
C LYS A 70 1.99 4.61 -7.47
N LEU A 71 1.54 3.59 -6.74
CA LEU A 71 1.16 3.71 -5.33
C LEU A 71 2.37 4.07 -4.45
N MET A 72 3.51 3.40 -4.63
CA MET A 72 4.73 3.65 -3.86
C MET A 72 5.33 5.03 -4.12
N ALA A 73 5.08 5.60 -5.29
CA ALA A 73 5.53 6.95 -5.64
C ALA A 73 4.75 8.07 -4.93
N LEU A 74 3.59 7.78 -4.32
CA LEU A 74 2.76 8.79 -3.65
C LEU A 74 3.39 9.30 -2.35
N ASP A 75 4.14 8.45 -1.64
CA ASP A 75 4.83 8.84 -0.40
C ASP A 75 6.05 7.91 -0.17
N TYR A 76 7.22 8.50 0.09
CA TYR A 76 8.47 7.76 0.29
C TYR A 76 8.48 6.85 1.53
N ALA A 77 7.59 7.05 2.51
CA ALA A 77 7.49 6.18 3.68
C ALA A 77 6.92 4.79 3.32
N LEU A 78 6.09 4.70 2.28
CA LEU A 78 5.52 3.44 1.81
C LEU A 78 6.59 2.42 1.38
N PRO A 79 7.53 2.75 0.47
CA PRO A 79 8.60 1.81 0.15
C PRO A 79 9.51 1.53 1.35
N GLN A 80 9.71 2.46 2.28
CA GLN A 80 10.56 2.22 3.47
C GLN A 80 10.01 1.09 4.36
N VAL A 81 8.71 1.13 4.71
CA VAL A 81 8.09 0.07 5.52
C VAL A 81 8.08 -1.27 4.80
N TYR A 82 7.90 -1.27 3.47
CA TYR A 82 7.98 -2.49 2.65
C TYR A 82 9.38 -3.11 2.67
N GLN A 83 10.42 -2.28 2.48
CA GLN A 83 11.81 -2.74 2.49
C GLN A 83 12.20 -3.31 3.87
N ALA A 84 11.80 -2.62 4.95
CA ALA A 84 12.06 -3.08 6.32
C ALA A 84 11.36 -4.42 6.64
N SER A 85 10.28 -4.74 5.92
CA SER A 85 9.47 -5.94 6.12
C SER A 85 9.84 -7.13 5.23
N LYS A 86 10.83 -7.00 4.34
CA LYS A 86 11.18 -8.02 3.33
C LYS A 86 11.37 -9.42 3.91
N GLN A 87 12.05 -9.53 5.05
CA GLN A 87 12.32 -10.82 5.70
C GLN A 87 11.06 -11.65 5.99
N TRP A 88 9.89 -11.02 6.17
CA TRP A 88 8.63 -11.72 6.42
C TRP A 88 7.81 -12.00 5.16
N LEU A 89 8.23 -11.45 4.02
CA LEU A 89 7.61 -11.67 2.71
C LEU A 89 8.32 -12.78 1.92
N GLU A 90 9.52 -13.17 2.36
CA GLU A 90 10.22 -14.31 1.80
C GLU A 90 9.42 -15.58 2.08
N LYS A 91 9.17 -16.34 1.02
CA LYS A 91 8.51 -17.64 1.15
C LYS A 91 9.55 -18.64 1.67
N GLU A 92 9.31 -19.21 2.84
CA GLU A 92 10.05 -20.41 3.25
C GLU A 92 9.75 -21.53 2.25
N ASN A 93 10.78 -21.99 1.55
CA ASN A 93 10.72 -23.11 0.60
C ASN A 93 10.99 -24.42 1.32
#